data_AF-J3CPD6-F1
#
_entry.id   AF-J3CPD6-F1
#
_cell.length_a   1.000
_cell.length_b   1.000
_cell.length_c   1.000
_cell.angle_alpha   90.00
_cell.angle_beta   90.00
_cell.angle_gamma   90.00
#
_symmetry.space_group_name_H-M   'P 1'
#
loop_
_entity.id
_entity.type
_entity.pdbx_description
1 polymer ?
#
loop_
_entity_poly.entity_id
_entity_poly.type
_entity_poly.pdbx_seq_one_letter_code
_entity_poly.pdbx_strand_id
1 'polypeptide(L)' 'MAQVNFNEDDFIRTEDGNYEIEYTINEIGLGSNLIVERKQADGNYEVVTAEITRKDDSVFIVWSEPFNGRLIFEK' A
#
# COMPACT_ATOMS: atom_id res chain seq x y z
N MET A 1 4.38 1.87 15.88
CA MET A 1 3.83 1.60 14.54
C MET A 1 3.61 2.94 13.86
N ALA A 2 4.20 3.12 12.68
CA ALA A 2 3.99 4.28 11.84
C ALA A 2 2.87 3.98 10.83
N GLN A 3 2.27 5.02 10.28
CA GLN A 3 1.27 4.88 9.23
C GLN A 3 1.47 5.95 8.14
N VAL A 4 1.16 5.57 6.90
CA VAL A 4 1.06 6.48 5.76
C VAL A 4 -0.30 6.30 5.12
N ASN A 5 -1.01 7.39 4.87
CA ASN A 5 -2.28 7.34 4.15
C ASN A 5 -1.99 7.44 2.66
N PHE A 6 -2.80 6.76 1.87
CA PHE A 6 -2.80 6.85 0.41
C PHE A 6 -4.23 6.98 -0.11
N ASN A 7 -4.35 7.49 -1.32
CA ASN A 7 -5.60 7.68 -2.02
C ASN A 7 -5.61 6.91 -3.35
N GLU A 8 -6.78 6.80 -3.96
CA GLU A 8 -6.95 6.08 -5.22
C GLU A 8 -6.15 6.70 -6.40
N ASP A 9 -5.87 8.00 -6.36
CA ASP A 9 -5.09 8.70 -7.39
C ASP A 9 -3.58 8.46 -7.25
N ASP A 10 -3.11 7.92 -6.11
CA ASP A 10 -1.71 7.56 -5.89
C ASP A 10 -1.33 6.25 -6.64
N PHE A 11 -2.32 5.50 -7.13
CA PHE A 11 -2.10 4.24 -7.83
C PHE A 11 -1.71 4.45 -9.30
N ILE A 12 -0.73 3.69 -9.75
CA ILE A 12 -0.29 3.64 -11.13
C ILE A 12 -0.78 2.32 -11.74
N ARG A 13 -1.39 2.40 -12.93
CA ARG A 13 -1.82 1.21 -13.66
C ARG A 13 -0.62 0.51 -14.31
N THR A 14 -0.47 -0.78 -14.04
CA THR A 14 0.59 -1.62 -14.63
C THR A 14 0.19 -2.15 -16.00
N GLU A 15 1.17 -2.62 -16.78
CA GLU A 15 0.92 -3.20 -18.11
C GLU A 15 0.01 -4.44 -18.07
N ASP A 16 0.06 -5.19 -16.96
CA ASP A 16 -0.78 -6.37 -16.72
C ASP A 16 -2.23 -6.03 -16.35
N GLY A 17 -2.57 -4.74 -16.26
CA GLY A 17 -3.91 -4.26 -15.95
C GLY A 17 -4.23 -4.16 -14.45
N ASN A 18 -3.25 -4.44 -13.59
CA ASN A 18 -3.34 -4.18 -12.15
C ASN A 18 -3.00 -2.72 -11.82
N TYR A 19 -3.11 -2.36 -10.55
CA TYR A 19 -2.76 -1.07 -10.00
C TYR A 19 -1.74 -1.26 -8.89
N GLU A 20 -0.71 -0.42 -8.86
CA GLU A 20 0.33 -0.46 -7.84
C GLU A 20 0.60 0.91 -7.23
N ILE A 21 1.02 0.91 -5.97
CA ILE A 21 1.59 2.08 -5.31
C ILE A 21 3.01 1.75 -4.85
N GLU A 22 3.94 2.67 -5.11
CA GLU A 22 5.35 2.51 -4.77
C GLU A 22 5.68 3.26 -3.48
N TYR A 23 6.41 2.58 -2.59
CA TYR A 23 7.04 3.16 -1.42
C TYR A 23 8.52 2.80 -1.38
N THR A 24 9.36 3.72 -0.94
CA THR A 24 10.78 3.44 -0.73
C THR A 24 11.01 2.81 0.65
N ILE A 25 12.05 1.99 0.79
CA ILE A 25 12.48 1.44 2.08
C ILE A 25 12.82 2.52 3.12
N ASN A 26 13.15 3.73 2.67
CA ASN A 26 13.42 4.88 3.54
C ASN A 26 12.12 5.46 4.14
N GLU A 27 11.00 5.31 3.43
CA GLU A 27 9.68 5.73 3.91
C GLU A 27 9.09 4.73 4.91
N ILE A 28 9.20 3.43 4.60
CA ILE A 28 8.45 2.39 5.33
C ILE A 28 9.29 1.41 6.14
N GLY A 29 10.63 1.51 6.06
CA GLY A 29 11.56 0.63 6.77
C GLY A 29 11.89 -0.66 6.01
N LEU A 30 13.16 -1.07 6.07
CA LEU A 30 13.63 -2.29 5.43
C LEU A 30 13.18 -3.52 6.24
N GLY A 31 12.30 -4.34 5.66
CA GLY A 31 11.82 -5.58 6.29
C GLY A 31 10.64 -5.42 7.24
N SER A 32 9.99 -4.26 7.25
CA SER A 32 8.83 -4.00 8.10
C SER A 32 7.65 -4.92 7.77
N ASN A 33 6.95 -5.37 8.81
CA ASN A 33 5.63 -5.98 8.68
C ASN A 33 4.66 -4.92 8.16
N LEU A 34 4.11 -5.16 6.97
CA LEU A 34 3.20 -4.23 6.31
C LEU A 34 1.78 -4.75 6.47
N ILE A 35 0.93 -3.91 7.04
CA ILE A 35 -0.51 -4.13 7.13
C ILE A 35 -1.16 -3.05 6.29
N VAL A 36 -2.03 -3.46 5.37
CA VAL A 36 -2.75 -2.51 4.54
C VAL A 36 -4.20 -2.48 4.96
N GLU A 37 -4.70 -1.27 5.15
CA GLU A 37 -6.09 -1.05 5.48
C GLU A 37 -6.79 -0.22 4.42
N ARG A 38 -7.95 -0.71 3.99
CA ARG A 38 -8.85 0.02 3.09
C ARG A 38 -9.81 0.88 3.90
N LYS A 39 -9.98 2.12 3.47
CA LYS A 39 -10.99 3.03 4.02
C LYS A 39 -12.35 2.73 3.39
N GLN A 40 -13.32 2.46 4.24
CA GLN A 40 -14.71 2.22 3.87
C GLN A 40 -15.51 3.52 3.73
N ALA A 41 -16.67 3.43 3.08
CA ALA A 41 -17.55 4.59 2.85
C ALA A 41 -18.07 5.24 4.15
N ASP A 42 -18.16 4.47 5.24
CA ASP A 42 -18.54 4.95 6.57
C ASP A 42 -17.37 5.63 7.33
N GLY A 43 -16.17 5.64 6.74
CA GLY A 43 -14.95 6.19 7.33
C GLY A 43 -14.14 5.21 8.18
N ASN A 44 -14.62 3.97 8.37
CA ASN A 44 -13.86 2.93 9.06
C ASN A 44 -12.76 2.35 8.18
N TYR A 45 -11.82 1.64 8.81
CA TYR A 45 -10.73 0.95 8.13
C TYR A 45 -10.86 -0.55 8.32
N GLU A 46 -10.66 -1.30 7.25
CA GLU A 46 -10.60 -2.77 7.28
C GLU A 46 -9.24 -3.26 6.82
N VAL A 47 -8.70 -4.29 7.47
CA VAL A 47 -7.45 -4.94 7.03
C VAL A 47 -7.73 -5.74 5.76
N VAL A 48 -6.97 -5.45 4.71
CA VAL A 48 -7.06 -6.15 3.42
C VAL A 48 -5.76 -6.89 3.14
N THR A 49 -5.87 -8.02 2.45
CA THR A 49 -4.70 -8.73 1.95
C THR A 49 -4.25 -8.09 0.64
N ALA A 50 -2.98 -7.73 0.60
CA ALA A 50 -2.31 -7.09 -0.52
C ALA A 50 -1.29 -8.04 -1.12
N GLU A 51 -1.10 -7.98 -2.44
CA GLU A 51 0.16 -8.48 -2.99
C GLU A 51 1.24 -7.41 -2.75
N ILE A 52 2.33 -7.81 -2.09
CA ILE A 52 3.44 -6.92 -1.75
C ILE A 52 4.68 -7.44 -2.44
N THR A 53 5.17 -6.67 -3.39
CA THR A 53 6.39 -6.96 -4.14
C THR A 53 7.49 -6.05 -3.65
N ARG A 54 8.64 -6.63 -3.27
CA ARG A 54 9.83 -5.86 -2.87
C ARG A 54 10.89 -6.01 -3.96
N LYS A 55 11.40 -4.90 -4.48
CA LYS A 55 12.42 -4.89 -5.52
C LYS A 55 13.39 -3.75 -5.25
N ASP A 56 14.67 -4.10 -5.09
CA ASP A 56 15.73 -3.17 -4.73
C ASP A 56 15.36 -2.36 -3.46
N ASP A 57 15.31 -1.04 -3.57
CA ASP A 57 14.96 -0.11 -2.49
C ASP A 57 13.47 0.30 -2.51
N SER A 58 12.65 -0.38 -3.30
CA SER A 58 11.23 -0.08 -3.49
C SER A 58 10.34 -1.24 -3.06
N VAL A 59 9.16 -0.88 -2.56
CA VAL A 59 8.08 -1.77 -2.14
C VAL A 59 6.83 -1.35 -2.87
N PHE A 60 6.30 -2.28 -3.65
CA PHE A 60 5.11 -2.10 -4.46
C PHE A 60 3.97 -2.84 -3.79
N ILE A 61 2.84 -2.16 -3.63
CA ILE A 61 1.62 -2.78 -3.15
C ILE A 61 0.62 -2.83 -4.30
N VAL A 62 0.21 -4.04 -4.68
CA VAL A 62 -0.51 -4.31 -5.93
C VAL A 62 -1.94 -4.78 -5.65
N TRP A 63 -2.90 -4.24 -6.42
CA TRP A 63 -4.31 -4.63 -6.40
C TRP A 63 -4.96 -4.61 -7.79
N SER A 64 -6.14 -5.25 -7.86
CA SER A 64 -7.00 -5.23 -9.03
C SER A 64 -7.68 -3.88 -9.27
N GLU A 65 -7.88 -3.07 -8.22
CA GLU A 65 -8.57 -1.78 -8.27
C GLU A 65 -7.96 -0.79 -7.25
N PRO A 66 -7.89 0.51 -7.57
CA PRO A 66 -7.40 1.54 -6.66
C PRO A 66 -8.42 1.83 -5.54
N PHE A 67 -7.92 2.27 -4.38
CA PHE A 67 -8.78 2.63 -3.24
C PHE A 67 -8.09 3.59 -2.27
N ASN A 68 -8.90 4.28 -1.46
CA ASN A 68 -8.40 5.10 -0.37
C ASN A 68 -8.07 4.23 0.86
N GLY A 69 -6.92 4.45 1.49
CA GLY A 69 -6.48 3.57 2.57
C GLY A 69 -5.28 4.09 3.35
N ARG A 70 -4.69 3.20 4.13
CA ARG A 70 -3.43 3.46 4.83
C ARG A 70 -2.57 2.20 4.93
N LEU A 71 -1.28 2.42 4.87
CA LEU A 71 -0.24 1.45 5.16
C LEU A 71 0.20 1.62 6.61
N ILE A 72 0.17 0.54 7.38
CA ILE A 72 0.69 0.49 8.75
C ILE A 72 1.95 -0.36 8.74
N PHE A 73 3.01 0.14 9.38
CA PHE A 73 4.29 -0.53 9.41
C PHE A 73 5.05 -0.30 10.72
N GLU A 74 5.93 -1.24 11.03
CA GLU A 74 6.92 -1.09 12.10
C GLU A 74 8.12 -0.31 11.54
N LYS A 75 8.70 0.58 12.35
CA LYS A 75 9.87 1.38 11.97
C LYS A 75 11.06 0.99 12.81
#